data_AF-A0A7S2GWF3-F1
#
_entry.id   AF-A0A7S2GWF3-F1
#
_cell.length_a   1.000
_cell.length_b   1.000
_cell.length_c   1.000
_cell.angle_alpha   90.00
_cell.angle_beta   90.00
_cell.angle_gamma   90.00
#
_symmetry.space_group_name_H-M   'P 1'
#
loop_
_entity.id
_entity.type
_entity.pdbx_description
1 polymer ?
#
loop_
_entity_poly.entity_id
_entity_poly.type
_entity_poly.pdbx_seq_one_letter_code
_entity_poly.pdbx_strand_id
1 'polypeptide(L)'
;RAELTRGVVGARERCGERTSSRRYSPSTFTRMALSASFKILALGPNPAFQKVLTFDKPVEVNQVNRAASVTQYVGGKGQGVALALNRWAPGSAAVAHFLGGDTGKYVEAELSE
;
A
#
# COMPACT_ATOMS: atom_id res chain seq x y z
N ARG A 1 -11.22 -11.04 53.82
CA ARG A 1 -10.78 -12.00 52.78
C ARG A 1 -9.46 -11.46 52.20
N ALA A 2 -8.34 -12.06 52.62
CA ALA A 2 -6.93 -12.02 52.15
C ALA A 2 -6.31 -10.66 51.72
N GLU A 3 -5.34 -10.08 52.47
CA GLU A 3 -3.86 -10.32 52.51
C GLU A 3 -3.10 -9.72 51.30
N LEU A 4 -2.30 -8.67 51.46
CA LEU A 4 -0.93 -8.54 52.02
C LEU A 4 0.21 -8.87 51.03
N THR A 5 1.22 -7.98 51.00
CA THR A 5 2.63 -8.20 50.64
C THR A 5 2.96 -8.47 49.16
N ARG A 6 4.13 -8.17 48.58
CA ARG A 6 5.52 -7.79 48.95
C ARG A 6 6.14 -7.35 47.60
N GLY A 7 7.08 -6.42 47.51
CA GLY A 7 8.47 -6.65 47.88
C GLY A 7 9.36 -6.78 46.62
N VAL A 8 10.19 -5.76 46.42
CA VAL A 8 11.57 -5.77 45.89
C VAL A 8 12.15 -7.15 45.56
N VAL A 9 12.77 -7.33 44.38
CA VAL A 9 14.11 -7.91 44.20
C VAL A 9 14.60 -7.59 42.78
N GLY A 10 15.74 -6.90 42.69
CA GLY A 10 16.54 -6.80 41.49
C GLY A 10 17.47 -8.00 41.29
N ALA A 11 18.02 -8.07 40.09
CA ALA A 11 19.16 -8.87 39.66
C ALA A 11 18.93 -10.39 39.47
N ARG A 12 19.01 -10.85 38.22
CA ARG A 12 20.25 -11.40 37.67
C ARG A 12 20.07 -11.79 36.20
N GLU A 13 21.01 -11.33 35.41
CA GLU A 13 21.24 -11.71 34.02
C GLU A 13 21.41 -13.23 33.88
N ARG A 14 20.94 -13.78 32.76
CA ARG A 14 21.68 -14.84 32.06
C ARG A 14 21.42 -14.76 30.55
N CYS A 15 22.39 -14.11 29.91
CA CYS A 15 22.95 -14.30 28.58
C CYS A 15 22.36 -15.43 27.71
N GLY A 16 21.86 -15.07 26.53
CA GLY A 16 21.57 -16.00 25.45
C GLY A 16 20.88 -15.33 24.26
N GLU A 17 21.63 -15.20 23.17
CA GLU A 17 21.15 -15.01 21.79
C GLU A 17 20.92 -13.57 21.28
N ARG A 18 21.92 -13.14 20.51
CA ARG A 18 21.85 -12.09 19.51
C ARG A 18 20.64 -12.28 18.59
N THR A 19 19.63 -11.45 18.76
CA THR A 19 18.79 -11.00 17.65
C THR A 19 18.93 -9.49 17.55
N SER A 20 19.41 -9.02 16.40
CA SER A 20 19.55 -7.61 16.07
C SER A 20 18.18 -6.95 15.96
N SER A 21 17.57 -6.68 17.12
CA SER A 21 16.44 -5.77 17.24
C SER A 21 16.94 -4.36 16.92
N ARG A 22 16.92 -3.98 15.63
CA ARG A 22 16.83 -2.57 15.26
C ARG A 22 15.53 -2.06 15.87
N ARG A 23 15.62 -1.53 17.08
CA ARG A 23 14.57 -0.73 17.71
C ARG A 23 14.26 0.42 16.76
N TYR A 24 13.16 0.30 16.03
CA TYR A 24 12.56 1.44 15.34
C TYR A 24 12.11 2.40 16.44
N SER A 25 12.94 3.41 16.70
CA SER A 25 12.55 4.54 17.53
C SER A 25 11.49 5.30 16.76
N PRO A 26 10.27 5.48 17.29
CA PRO A 26 9.31 6.40 16.72
C PRO A 26 9.78 7.80 17.08
N SER A 27 10.85 8.27 16.44
CA SER A 27 11.16 9.70 16.45
C SER A 27 9.98 10.36 15.75
N THR A 28 9.11 10.95 16.58
CA THR A 28 8.00 11.82 16.26
C THR A 28 8.15 12.39 14.86
N PHE A 29 7.49 11.76 13.89
CA PHE A 29 7.43 12.29 12.52
C PHE A 29 6.55 13.54 12.63
N THR A 30 7.17 14.65 12.99
CA THR A 30 6.53 15.96 13.04
C THR A 30 5.86 16.15 11.70
N ARG A 31 4.54 16.10 11.72
CA ARG A 31 3.67 16.34 10.59
C ARG A 31 3.83 17.82 10.25
N MET A 32 4.92 18.16 9.57
CA MET A 32 5.15 19.49 9.03
C MET A 32 3.97 19.77 8.11
N ALA A 33 3.11 20.67 8.55
CA ALA A 33 2.13 21.30 7.69
C ALA A 33 2.93 22.13 6.68
N LEU A 34 3.36 21.49 5.59
CA LEU A 34 3.86 22.19 4.42
C LEU A 34 2.68 22.97 3.84
N SER A 35 2.60 24.25 4.19
CA SER A 35 1.63 25.21 3.66
C SER A 35 1.94 25.63 2.21
N ALA A 36 2.75 24.85 1.50
CA ALA A 36 2.99 25.02 0.08
C ALA A 36 2.24 23.91 -0.65
N SER A 37 1.31 24.32 -1.52
CA SER A 37 0.57 23.40 -2.40
C SER A 37 1.54 22.84 -3.44
N PHE A 38 2.21 21.74 -3.12
CA PHE A 38 3.01 21.01 -4.09
C PHE A 38 2.09 20.15 -4.95
N LYS A 39 2.15 20.37 -6.27
CA LYS A 39 1.51 19.49 -7.26
C LYS A 39 2.54 18.59 -7.89
N ILE A 40 2.28 17.29 -7.88
CA ILE A 40 3.17 16.26 -8.43
C ILE A 40 2.60 15.79 -9.77
N LEU A 41 3.44 15.75 -10.82
CA LEU A 41 3.08 15.11 -12.08
C LEU A 41 3.80 13.75 -12.19
N ALA A 42 3.02 12.67 -12.14
CA ALA A 42 3.54 11.32 -12.34
C ALA A 42 3.56 10.98 -13.84
N LEU A 43 4.71 10.54 -14.36
CA LEU A 43 4.83 10.07 -15.73
C LEU A 43 4.61 8.55 -15.77
N GLY A 44 3.58 8.11 -16.49
CA GLY A 44 3.21 6.70 -16.67
C GLY A 44 3.11 6.34 -18.15
N PRO A 45 4.24 6.15 -18.87
CA PRO A 45 4.21 5.93 -20.32
C PRO A 45 3.57 4.59 -20.72
N ASN A 46 3.45 3.65 -19.78
CA ASN A 46 2.81 2.36 -20.00
C ASN A 46 1.72 2.15 -18.92
N PRO A 47 0.50 2.70 -19.11
CA PRO A 47 -0.62 2.41 -18.24
C PRO A 47 -1.09 0.97 -18.46
N ALA A 48 -1.61 0.36 -17.41
CA ALA A 48 -2.13 -1.00 -17.43
C ALA A 48 -3.58 -1.05 -16.95
N PHE A 49 -4.38 -1.81 -17.66
CA PHE A 49 -5.67 -2.26 -17.17
C PHE A 49 -5.45 -3.62 -16.49
N GLN A 50 -5.48 -3.62 -15.15
CA GLN A 50 -5.09 -4.77 -14.37
C GLN A 50 -6.31 -5.57 -13.93
N LYS A 51 -6.26 -6.89 -14.15
CA LYS A 51 -7.28 -7.83 -13.71
C LYS A 51 -6.70 -8.73 -12.64
N VAL A 52 -7.39 -8.84 -11.51
CA VAL A 52 -7.11 -9.84 -10.49
C VAL A 52 -8.22 -10.87 -10.53
N LEU A 53 -7.81 -12.12 -10.75
CA LEU A 53 -8.67 -13.28 -10.73
C LEU A 53 -8.55 -13.93 -9.35
N THR A 54 -9.66 -14.09 -8.66
CA THR A 54 -9.72 -14.80 -7.38
C THR A 54 -10.19 -16.22 -7.64
N PHE A 55 -9.52 -17.19 -7.04
CA PHE A 55 -9.86 -18.61 -7.16
C PHE A 55 -10.05 -19.20 -5.77
N ASP A 56 -11.12 -19.99 -5.59
CA ASP A 56 -11.37 -20.71 -4.33
C ASP A 56 -10.45 -21.93 -4.17
N LYS A 57 -9.88 -22.40 -5.29
CA LYS A 57 -8.96 -23.54 -5.37
C LYS A 57 -7.60 -23.07 -5.88
N PRO A 58 -6.50 -23.76 -5.51
CA PRO A 58 -5.19 -23.51 -6.10
C PRO A 58 -5.22 -23.58 -7.63
N VAL A 59 -4.38 -22.77 -8.28
CA VAL A 59 -4.27 -22.77 -9.74
C VAL A 59 -3.62 -24.06 -10.21
N GLU A 60 -4.30 -24.79 -11.09
CA GLU A 60 -3.82 -26.01 -11.72
C GLU A 60 -3.18 -25.70 -13.08
N VAL A 61 -1.91 -26.10 -13.25
CA VAL A 61 -1.15 -25.85 -14.49
C VAL A 61 -1.66 -26.75 -15.61
N ASN A 62 -1.74 -26.23 -16.84
CA ASN A 62 -2.25 -26.92 -18.03
C ASN A 62 -3.73 -27.36 -17.94
N GLN A 63 -4.50 -26.78 -17.01
CA GLN A 63 -5.93 -27.01 -16.86
C GLN A 63 -6.73 -25.71 -17.03
N VAL A 64 -8.04 -25.84 -17.27
CA VAL A 64 -8.95 -24.71 -17.28
C VAL A 64 -9.31 -24.33 -15.84
N ASN A 65 -8.84 -23.17 -15.39
CA ASN A 65 -9.12 -22.63 -14.07
C ASN A 65 -10.30 -21.64 -14.15
N ARG A 66 -11.41 -21.93 -13.47
CA ARG A 66 -12.57 -21.02 -13.40
C ARG A 66 -12.44 -20.10 -12.19
N ALA A 67 -12.34 -18.80 -12.45
CA ALA A 67 -12.26 -17.80 -11.39
C ALA A 67 -13.59 -17.67 -10.66
N ALA A 68 -13.55 -17.53 -9.33
CA ALA A 68 -14.70 -17.23 -8.50
C ALA A 68 -15.15 -15.76 -8.69
N SER A 69 -14.18 -14.86 -8.88
CA SER A 69 -14.45 -13.45 -9.16
C SER A 69 -13.34 -12.81 -10.00
N VAL A 70 -13.69 -11.70 -10.67
CA VAL A 70 -12.75 -10.84 -11.38
C VAL A 70 -12.86 -9.43 -10.82
N THR A 71 -11.76 -8.89 -10.31
CA THR A 71 -11.65 -7.47 -9.95
C THR A 71 -10.79 -6.76 -10.98
N GLN A 72 -11.24 -5.58 -11.41
CA GLN A 72 -10.56 -4.77 -12.42
C GLN A 72 -10.13 -3.46 -11.75
N TYR A 73 -8.96 -2.95 -12.12
CA TYR A 73 -8.46 -1.68 -11.62
C TYR A 73 -7.42 -1.09 -12.57
N VAL A 74 -7.14 0.20 -12.36
CA VAL A 74 -6.04 0.90 -13.01
C VAL A 74 -4.72 0.50 -12.38
N GLY A 75 -3.83 -0.06 -13.19
CA GLY A 75 -2.50 -0.49 -12.79
C GLY A 75 -1.42 0.27 -13.56
N GLY A 76 -0.27 0.48 -12.96
CA GLY A 76 0.83 1.23 -13.58
C GLY A 76 1.51 2.10 -12.54
N LYS A 77 2.84 2.24 -12.61
CA LYS A 77 3.58 2.93 -11.55
C LYS A 77 3.16 4.40 -11.42
N GLY A 78 3.03 5.10 -12.55
CA GLY A 78 2.59 6.49 -12.55
C GLY A 78 1.18 6.67 -11.97
N GLN A 79 0.26 5.80 -12.35
CA GLN A 79 -1.12 5.82 -11.86
C GLN A 79 -1.20 5.45 -10.38
N GLY A 80 -0.47 4.43 -9.94
CA GLY A 80 -0.41 4.03 -8.53
C GLY A 80 0.15 5.13 -7.63
N VAL A 81 1.17 5.85 -8.08
CA VAL A 81 1.70 7.02 -7.36
C VAL A 81 0.65 8.13 -7.29
N ALA A 82 0.02 8.49 -8.41
CA ALA A 82 -1.01 9.54 -8.43
C ALA A 82 -2.21 9.18 -7.55
N LEU A 83 -2.68 7.93 -7.59
CA LEU A 83 -3.76 7.43 -6.74
C LEU A 83 -3.38 7.46 -5.26
N ALA A 84 -2.17 6.99 -4.90
CA ALA A 84 -1.71 7.01 -3.51
C ALA A 84 -1.59 8.43 -2.96
N LEU A 85 -1.04 9.35 -3.76
CA LEU A 85 -0.90 10.76 -3.38
C LEU A 85 -2.25 11.44 -3.21
N ASN A 86 -3.19 11.26 -4.16
CA ASN A 86 -4.52 11.87 -4.06
C ASN A 86 -5.36 11.29 -2.91
N ARG A 87 -5.15 10.02 -2.52
CA ARG A 87 -5.76 9.46 -1.30
C ARG A 87 -5.22 10.10 -0.02
N TRP A 88 -3.96 10.49 -0.01
CA TRP A 88 -3.33 11.14 1.14
C TRP A 88 -3.65 12.65 1.20
N ALA A 89 -3.64 13.33 0.05
CA ALA A 89 -3.94 14.74 -0.10
C ALA A 89 -4.67 14.96 -1.44
N PRO A 90 -6.01 15.09 -1.44
CA PRO A 90 -6.78 15.26 -2.67
C PRO A 90 -6.32 16.46 -3.50
N GLY A 91 -6.11 16.25 -4.80
CA GLY A 91 -5.62 17.27 -5.74
C GLY A 91 -4.10 17.47 -5.71
N SER A 92 -3.33 16.67 -4.97
CA SER A 92 -1.88 16.80 -4.88
C SER A 92 -1.12 16.23 -6.07
N ALA A 93 -1.76 15.38 -6.90
CA ALA A 93 -1.08 14.72 -8.01
C ALA A 93 -1.93 14.60 -9.27
N ALA A 94 -1.26 14.65 -10.42
CA ALA A 94 -1.80 14.32 -11.73
C ALA A 94 -0.94 13.23 -12.38
N VAL A 95 -1.46 12.55 -13.40
CA VAL A 95 -0.72 11.57 -14.18
C VAL A 95 -0.73 11.95 -15.66
N ALA A 96 0.45 11.90 -16.30
CA ALA A 96 0.57 11.95 -17.75
C ALA A 96 0.87 10.54 -18.27
N HIS A 97 0.02 10.05 -19.16
CA HIS A 97 0.05 8.69 -19.69
C HIS A 97 -0.57 8.64 -21.09
N PHE A 98 -0.30 7.56 -21.82
CA PHE A 98 -0.89 7.33 -23.14
C PHE A 98 -2.06 6.37 -23.02
N LEU A 99 -3.27 6.83 -23.35
CA LEU A 99 -4.48 6.00 -23.35
C LEU A 99 -4.90 5.69 -24.79
N GLY A 100 -5.43 4.49 -25.01
CA GLY A 100 -5.92 4.07 -26.32
C GLY A 100 -6.90 2.91 -26.23
N GLY A 101 -7.84 2.87 -27.18
CA GLY A 101 -8.87 1.83 -27.26
C GLY A 101 -9.86 1.85 -26.09
N ASP A 102 -10.63 0.78 -25.95
CA ASP A 102 -11.68 0.68 -24.91
C ASP A 102 -11.12 0.53 -23.51
N THR A 103 -9.94 -0.10 -23.35
CA THR A 103 -9.24 -0.16 -22.06
C THR A 103 -8.73 1.22 -21.64
N GLY A 104 -8.33 2.07 -22.58
CA GLY A 104 -8.00 3.47 -22.32
C GLY A 104 -9.18 4.25 -21.75
N LYS A 105 -10.37 4.10 -22.35
CA LYS A 105 -11.61 4.72 -21.85
C LYS A 105 -11.96 4.28 -20.43
N TYR A 106 -11.80 2.99 -20.13
CA TYR A 106 -11.99 2.47 -18.77
C TYR A 106 -11.04 3.16 -17.77
N VAL A 107 -9.76 3.23 -18.13
CA VAL A 107 -8.74 3.84 -17.27
C VAL A 107 -9.00 5.33 -17.03
N GLU A 108 -9.45 6.05 -18.05
CA GLU A 108 -9.84 7.46 -17.95
C GLU A 108 -11.03 7.65 -17.00
N ALA A 109 -12.07 6.83 -17.14
CA ALA A 109 -13.25 6.88 -16.29
C ALA A 109 -12.88 6.64 -14.81
N GLU A 110 -12.14 5.57 -14.51
CA GLU A 110 -11.76 5.20 -13.14
C GLU A 110 -10.84 6.25 -12.46
N LEU A 111 -10.02 6.98 -13.22
CA LEU A 111 -9.15 8.03 -12.66
C LEU A 111 -9.85 9.39 -12.51
N SER A 112 -11.03 9.54 -13.11
CA SER A 112 -11.83 10.77 -13.04
C SER A 112 -12.88 10.74 -11.93
N GLU A 113 -13.12 9.57 -11.32
CA GLU A 113 -13.95 9.38 -10.11
C GLU A 113 -13.19 9.75 -8.83
#